data_AF-A0AAU3B427-F1
#
_entry.id   AF-A0AAU3B427-F1
#
_cell.length_a   1.000
_cell.length_b   1.000
_cell.length_c   1.000
_cell.angle_alpha   90.00
_cell.angle_beta   90.00
_cell.angle_gamma   90.00
#
_symmetry.space_group_name_H-M   'P 1'
#
loop_
_entity.id
_entity.type
_entity.pdbx_description
1 polymer ?
#
loop_
_entity_poly.entity_id
_entity_poly.type
_entity_poly.pdbx_seq_one_letter_code
_entity_poly.pdbx_strand_id
1 'polypeptide(L)'
;MALTWRYVVQPDGDFCRVANIDGSLDNTSDEELARLWAGRDKDEQPNRPCSRCGATLLLQWNGPLMTGVWMELCSVCDAHRLAARAFIDWYGDPDRDLTAVARLFEDWEAETMRAHGWARAPQPETAPGARPHLSLVPPGSGARADAEAPETD
;
A
#
# COMPACT_ATOMS: atom_id res chain seq x y z
N MET A 1 -3.96 -18.54 -4.95
CA MET A 1 -3.25 -18.12 -3.73
C MET A 1 -3.55 -16.65 -3.50
N ALA A 2 -3.78 -16.30 -2.24
CA ALA A 2 -4.23 -14.99 -1.78
C ALA A 2 -3.03 -14.08 -1.50
N LEU A 3 -2.86 -12.99 -2.25
CA LEU A 3 -1.89 -11.97 -1.85
C LEU A 3 -2.42 -11.29 -0.59
N THR A 4 -1.81 -11.58 0.56
CA THR A 4 -2.14 -10.96 1.84
C THR A 4 -0.97 -10.11 2.32
N TRP A 5 -1.28 -8.95 2.88
CA TRP A 5 -0.27 -8.07 3.46
C TRP A 5 -0.24 -8.25 4.97
N ARG A 6 0.96 -8.32 5.54
CA ARG A 6 1.17 -8.27 6.98
C ARG A 6 1.86 -6.99 7.37
N TYR A 7 1.36 -6.35 8.42
CA TYR A 7 1.93 -5.12 8.96
C TYR A 7 2.65 -5.43 10.27
N VAL A 8 3.90 -4.99 10.40
CA VAL A 8 4.63 -4.97 11.67
C VAL A 8 4.66 -3.53 12.13
N VAL A 9 4.12 -3.26 13.32
CA VAL A 9 4.01 -1.90 13.85
C VAL A 9 4.84 -1.82 15.13
N GLN A 10 5.75 -0.86 15.19
CA GLN A 10 6.58 -0.59 16.34
C GLN A 10 5.85 0.33 17.34
N PRO A 11 6.25 0.34 18.62
CA PRO A 11 5.63 1.22 19.62
C PRO A 11 5.76 2.72 19.32
N ASP A 12 6.77 3.10 18.53
CA ASP A 12 6.98 4.47 18.04
C ASP A 12 6.12 4.78 16.80
N GLY A 13 5.19 3.91 16.42
CA GLY A 13 4.35 4.06 15.24
C GLY A 13 5.06 3.93 13.90
N ASP A 14 6.35 3.61 13.88
CA ASP A 14 6.97 3.15 12.65
C ASP A 14 6.43 1.77 12.29
N PHE A 15 6.39 1.46 10.99
CA PHE A 15 5.84 0.20 10.55
C PHE A 15 6.44 -0.27 9.24
N CYS A 16 6.29 -1.56 8.98
CA CYS A 16 6.56 -2.14 7.68
C CYS A 16 5.36 -2.95 7.20
N ARG A 17 5.33 -3.21 5.90
CA ARG A 17 4.36 -4.09 5.26
C ARG A 17 5.10 -5.15 4.47
N VAL A 18 4.77 -6.41 4.69
CA VAL A 18 5.38 -7.59 4.04
C VAL A 18 4.33 -8.32 3.21
N ALA A 19 4.68 -8.66 1.98
CA ALA A 19 3.84 -9.49 1.13
C ALA A 19 3.92 -10.95 1.59
N ASN A 20 2.78 -11.57 1.86
CA ASN A 20 2.64 -12.99 2.12
C ASN A 20 2.02 -13.66 0.89
N ILE A 21 2.85 -13.89 -0.12
CA ILE A 21 2.43 -14.33 -1.46
C ILE A 21 2.18 -15.84 -1.51
N ASP A 22 2.99 -16.60 -0.76
CA ASP A 22 3.03 -18.06 -0.73
C ASP A 22 2.44 -18.66 0.54
N GLY A 23 1.92 -17.84 1.46
CA GLY A 23 1.43 -18.28 2.76
C GLY A 23 2.54 -18.64 3.75
N SER A 24 3.81 -18.41 3.41
CA SER A 24 4.96 -18.73 4.29
C SER A 24 4.90 -17.99 5.63
N LEU A 25 4.21 -16.83 5.67
CA LEU A 25 4.04 -16.03 6.88
C LEU A 25 2.77 -16.35 7.67
N ASP A 26 1.98 -17.35 7.25
CA ASP A 26 0.73 -17.74 7.94
C ASP A 26 0.98 -18.33 9.33
N ASN A 27 2.13 -19.01 9.50
CA ASN A 27 2.52 -19.64 10.77
C ASN A 27 3.50 -18.78 11.59
N THR A 28 3.92 -17.62 11.08
CA THR A 28 4.86 -16.74 11.76
C THR A 28 4.11 -15.87 12.76
N SER A 29 4.54 -15.81 14.02
CA SER A 29 3.92 -14.91 15.00
C SER A 29 4.25 -13.44 14.71
N ASP A 30 3.50 -12.49 15.29
CA ASP A 30 3.84 -11.06 15.18
C ASP A 30 5.19 -10.75 15.84
N GLU A 31 5.55 -11.43 16.93
CA GLU A 31 6.85 -11.26 17.61
C GLU A 31 8.02 -11.81 16.79
N GLU A 32 7.82 -12.93 16.08
CA GLU A 32 8.81 -13.46 15.14
C GLU A 32 8.99 -12.52 13.95
N LEU A 33 7.90 -12.00 13.40
CA LEU A 33 7.95 -11.05 12.30
C LEU A 33 8.62 -9.73 12.72
N ALA A 34 8.36 -9.25 13.94
CA ALA A 34 9.01 -8.08 14.51
C ALA A 34 10.52 -8.27 14.67
N ARG A 35 10.98 -9.45 15.11
CA ARG A 35 12.40 -9.77 15.23
C ARG A 35 13.13 -9.77 13.89
N LEU A 36 12.48 -10.24 12.83
CA LEU A 36 13.03 -10.17 11.47
C LEU A 36 13.23 -8.73 10.98
N TRP A 37 12.39 -7.80 11.45
CA TRP A 37 12.44 -6.39 11.07
C TRP A 37 13.32 -5.51 11.96
N ALA A 38 13.47 -5.86 13.24
CA ALA A 38 14.28 -5.10 14.20
C ALA A 38 15.78 -5.01 13.80
N GLY A 39 16.25 -5.88 12.90
CA GLY A 39 17.63 -5.89 12.39
C GLY A 39 17.87 -5.08 11.11
N ARG A 40 16.84 -4.47 10.50
CA ARG A 40 17.08 -3.52 9.39
C ARG A 40 17.47 -2.18 9.99
N ASP A 41 18.71 -1.80 9.76
CA ASP A 41 19.24 -0.50 10.15
C ASP A 41 18.38 0.62 9.52
N LYS A 42 17.66 1.36 10.37
CA LYS A 42 16.80 2.48 9.97
C LYS A 42 17.63 3.70 9.55
N ASP A 43 18.88 3.78 10.00
CA ASP A 43 19.75 4.94 9.79
C ASP A 43 20.28 5.05 8.36
N GLU A 44 20.10 4.02 7.52
CA GLU A 44 20.59 4.00 6.14
C GLU A 44 19.58 4.51 5.11
N GLN A 45 18.32 4.78 5.48
CA GLN A 45 17.39 5.45 4.57
C GLN A 45 17.60 6.96 4.66
N PRO A 46 18.24 7.60 3.65
CA PRO A 46 18.39 9.05 3.68
C PRO A 46 17.01 9.68 3.78
N ASN A 47 16.80 10.54 4.77
CA ASN A 47 15.65 11.44 4.88
C ASN A 47 15.63 12.35 3.64
N ARG A 48 15.15 11.81 2.51
CA ARG A 48 15.05 12.56 1.27
C ARG A 48 14.00 13.64 1.49
N PRO A 49 14.31 14.91 1.16
CA PRO A 49 13.30 15.96 1.20
C PRO A 49 12.22 15.67 0.17
N CYS A 50 11.01 16.18 0.41
CA CYS A 50 9.89 16.07 -0.51
C CYS A 50 10.30 16.63 -1.88
N SER A 51 10.12 15.82 -2.93
CA SER A 51 10.44 16.21 -4.31
C SER A 51 9.68 17.45 -4.78
N ARG A 52 8.51 17.74 -4.19
CA ARG A 52 7.62 18.85 -4.60
C ARG A 52 7.96 20.18 -3.92
N CYS A 53 8.28 20.16 -2.63
CA CYS A 53 8.44 21.40 -1.84
C CYS A 53 9.74 21.47 -1.01
N GLY A 54 10.55 20.42 -0.99
CA GLY A 54 11.80 20.37 -0.23
C GLY A 54 11.64 20.14 1.28
N ALA A 55 10.40 20.09 1.81
CA ALA A 55 10.15 19.84 3.23
C ALA A 55 10.44 18.39 3.63
N THR A 56 10.65 18.13 4.91
CA THR A 56 10.81 16.77 5.45
C THR A 56 9.57 15.92 5.16
N LEU A 57 9.79 14.70 4.69
CA LEU A 57 8.72 13.72 4.48
C LEU A 57 8.35 13.03 5.79
N LEU A 58 7.06 12.73 5.97
CA LEU A 58 6.59 11.87 7.05
C LEU A 58 6.77 10.40 6.70
N LEU A 59 6.56 10.06 5.44
CA LEU A 59 6.69 8.70 4.93
C LEU A 59 7.15 8.73 3.47
N GLN A 60 7.99 7.77 3.13
CA GLN A 60 8.40 7.47 1.77
C GLN A 60 8.17 5.99 1.52
N TRP A 61 7.55 5.67 0.39
CA TRP A 61 7.14 4.29 0.13
C TRP A 61 7.30 3.93 -1.35
N ASN A 62 7.75 2.71 -1.61
CA ASN A 62 7.70 2.14 -2.95
C ASN A 62 6.29 1.63 -3.21
N GLY A 63 5.61 2.22 -4.20
CA GLY A 63 4.30 1.76 -4.62
C GLY A 63 4.29 0.28 -4.97
N PRO A 64 3.10 -0.34 -5.09
CA PRO A 64 2.95 -1.76 -5.35
C PRO A 64 3.87 -2.24 -6.48
N LEU A 65 4.43 -3.45 -6.34
CA LEU A 65 5.31 -4.05 -7.33
C LEU A 65 4.69 -3.88 -8.74
N MET A 66 5.52 -3.51 -9.72
CA MET A 66 5.18 -3.20 -11.11
C MET A 66 4.73 -1.76 -11.43
N THR A 67 4.36 -0.94 -10.44
CA THR A 67 3.89 0.42 -10.73
C THR A 67 5.03 1.42 -10.99
N GLY A 68 6.21 1.17 -10.40
CA GLY A 68 7.35 2.10 -10.45
C GLY A 68 7.10 3.44 -9.76
N VAL A 69 5.97 3.58 -9.05
CA VAL A 69 5.57 4.83 -8.40
C VAL A 69 6.35 4.96 -7.09
N TRP A 70 7.10 6.04 -6.97
CA TRP A 70 7.68 6.47 -5.71
C TRP A 70 6.69 7.37 -4.98
N MET A 71 6.26 6.96 -3.80
CA MET A 71 5.20 7.61 -3.03
C MET A 71 5.79 8.42 -1.89
N GLU A 72 5.30 9.65 -1.73
CA GLU A 72 5.75 10.59 -0.72
C GLU A 72 4.54 11.10 0.07
N LEU A 73 4.59 10.99 1.40
CA LEU A 73 3.63 11.65 2.30
C LEU A 73 4.25 12.93 2.84
N CYS A 74 3.80 14.07 2.32
CA CYS A 74 4.28 15.38 2.72
C CYS A 74 3.17 16.16 3.44
N SER A 75 3.44 16.60 4.67
CA SER A 75 2.47 17.39 5.46
C SER A 75 2.11 18.73 4.82
N VAL A 76 2.97 19.29 3.97
CA VAL A 76 2.68 20.55 3.25
C VAL A 76 1.88 20.28 1.98
N CYS A 77 2.35 19.34 1.14
CA CYS A 77 1.76 19.14 -0.18
C CYS A 77 0.46 18.34 -0.12
N ASP A 78 0.32 17.38 0.79
CA ASP A 78 -0.80 16.43 0.79
C ASP A 78 -1.89 16.73 1.81
N ALA A 79 -1.76 17.79 2.62
CA ALA A 79 -2.74 18.14 3.65
C ALA A 79 -4.16 18.46 3.14
N HIS A 80 -4.32 18.64 1.82
CA HIS A 80 -5.61 18.89 1.16
C HIS A 80 -6.28 17.60 0.64
N ARG A 81 -5.56 16.47 0.64
CA ARG A 81 -6.06 15.19 0.16
C ARG A 81 -6.59 14.39 1.36
N LEU A 82 -7.77 13.78 1.23
CA LEU A 82 -8.50 13.25 2.39
C LEU A 82 -7.76 12.12 3.10
N ALA A 83 -7.29 11.12 2.35
CA ALA A 83 -6.62 9.97 2.96
C ALA A 83 -5.22 10.35 3.46
N ALA A 84 -4.47 11.14 2.68
CA ALA A 84 -3.18 11.64 3.11
C ALA A 84 -3.29 12.51 4.37
N ARG A 85 -4.32 13.37 4.46
CA ARG A 85 -4.55 14.24 5.61
C ARG A 85 -4.82 13.43 6.87
N ALA A 86 -5.69 12.42 6.79
CA ALA A 86 -5.94 11.52 7.92
C ALA A 86 -4.66 10.84 8.41
N PHE A 87 -3.78 10.44 7.48
CA PHE A 87 -2.52 9.81 7.83
C PHE A 87 -1.49 10.81 8.40
N ILE A 88 -1.44 12.03 7.88
CA ILE A 88 -0.64 13.13 8.43
C ILE A 88 -1.08 13.44 9.87
N ASP A 89 -2.39 13.55 10.11
CA ASP A 89 -2.94 13.84 11.43
C ASP A 89 -2.59 12.70 12.41
N TRP A 90 -2.65 11.43 11.97
CA TRP A 90 -2.19 10.28 12.77
C TRP A 90 -0.70 10.34 13.11
N TYR A 91 0.18 10.72 12.19
CA TYR A 91 1.61 10.92 12.49
C TYR A 91 1.87 12.05 13.49
N GLY A 92 1.02 13.08 13.49
CA GLY A 92 1.10 14.21 14.40
C GLY A 92 0.55 13.94 15.80
N ASP A 93 -0.19 12.84 15.99
CA ASP A 93 -0.81 12.48 17.26
C ASP A 93 0.16 11.65 18.14
N PRO A 94 0.55 12.14 19.33
CA PRO A 94 1.39 11.37 20.25
C PRO A 94 0.69 10.15 20.84
N ASP A 95 -0.63 10.13 20.90
CA ASP A 95 -1.46 9.06 21.47
C ASP A 95 -2.11 8.19 20.37
N ARG A 96 -1.54 8.23 19.16
CA ARG A 96 -2.09 7.59 17.96
C ARG A 96 -2.39 6.10 18.15
N ASP A 97 -3.54 5.69 17.63
CA ASP A 97 -3.94 4.28 17.60
C ASP A 97 -3.13 3.50 16.56
N LEU A 98 -2.21 2.65 17.03
CA LEU A 98 -1.36 1.82 16.19
C LEU A 98 -2.14 0.80 15.35
N THR A 99 -3.36 0.41 15.77
CA THR A 99 -4.19 -0.54 15.02
C THR A 99 -4.78 0.08 13.76
N ALA A 100 -4.84 1.41 13.68
CA ALA A 100 -5.36 2.14 12.53
C ALA A 100 -4.38 2.19 11.34
N VAL A 101 -3.09 1.92 11.56
CA VAL A 101 -2.03 2.18 10.56
C VAL A 101 -2.26 1.45 9.24
N ALA A 102 -2.69 0.18 9.29
CA ALA A 102 -2.91 -0.62 8.08
C ALA A 102 -3.99 0.02 7.19
N ARG A 103 -5.09 0.46 7.79
CA ARG A 103 -6.18 1.11 7.07
C ARG A 103 -5.75 2.46 6.51
N LEU A 104 -5.12 3.30 7.35
CA LEU A 104 -4.66 4.63 6.94
C LEU A 104 -3.66 4.55 5.78
N PHE A 105 -2.73 3.60 5.87
CA PHE A 105 -1.77 3.33 4.81
C PHE A 105 -2.47 2.90 3.52
N GLU A 106 -3.40 1.95 3.57
CA GLU A 106 -4.08 1.44 2.38
C GLU A 106 -4.99 2.47 1.71
N ASP A 107 -5.62 3.34 2.49
CA ASP A 107 -6.43 4.45 2.00
C ASP A 107 -5.54 5.51 1.32
N TRP A 108 -4.42 5.90 1.96
CA TRP A 108 -3.43 6.80 1.38
C TRP A 108 -2.79 6.22 0.11
N GLU A 109 -2.47 4.93 0.13
CA GLU A 109 -1.91 4.23 -1.02
C GLU A 109 -2.91 4.27 -2.19
N ALA A 110 -4.16 3.89 -1.94
CA ALA A 110 -5.19 3.90 -2.98
C ALA A 110 -5.43 5.31 -3.54
N GLU A 111 -5.45 6.34 -2.70
CA GLU A 111 -5.61 7.72 -3.12
C GLU A 111 -4.42 8.18 -3.99
N THR A 112 -3.20 7.83 -3.61
CA THR A 112 -1.99 8.20 -4.36
C THR A 112 -1.93 7.47 -5.69
N MET A 113 -2.18 6.16 -5.70
CA MET A 113 -2.26 5.39 -6.93
C MET A 113 -3.32 5.95 -7.89
N ARG A 114 -4.49 6.36 -7.37
CA ARG A 114 -5.53 7.00 -8.17
C ARG A 114 -5.07 8.32 -8.79
N ALA A 115 -4.34 9.15 -8.05
CA ALA A 115 -3.76 10.38 -8.59
C ALA A 115 -2.74 10.10 -9.73
N HIS A 116 -2.08 8.95 -9.70
CA HIS A 116 -1.19 8.47 -10.76
C HIS A 116 -1.91 7.70 -11.89
N GLY A 117 -3.24 7.71 -11.93
CA GLY A 117 -4.02 7.05 -12.98
C GLY A 117 -4.21 5.54 -12.80
N TRP A 118 -3.84 4.99 -11.65
CA TRP A 118 -4.05 3.58 -11.32
C TRP A 118 -5.35 3.41 -10.53
N ALA A 119 -6.13 2.39 -10.87
CA ALA A 119 -7.30 2.00 -10.10
C ALA A 119 -7.09 0.61 -9.49
N ARG A 120 -7.68 0.37 -8.31
CA ARG A 120 -7.82 -1.00 -7.82
C ARG A 120 -8.69 -1.78 -8.80
N ALA A 121 -8.31 -3.02 -9.10
CA ALA A 121 -9.22 -3.92 -9.80
C ALA A 121 -10.52 -4.01 -9.00
N PRO A 122 -11.70 -3.98 -9.65
CA PRO A 122 -12.90 -4.50 -9.02
C PRO A 122 -12.56 -5.91 -8.54
N GLN A 123 -12.68 -6.15 -7.23
CA GLN A 123 -12.54 -7.53 -6.78
C GLN A 123 -13.72 -8.32 -7.35
N PRO A 124 -13.48 -9.50 -7.93
CA PRO A 124 -14.58 -10.39 -8.25
C PRO A 124 -15.38 -10.58 -6.96
N GLU A 125 -16.69 -10.30 -7.02
CA GLU A 125 -17.60 -10.53 -5.90
C GLU A 125 -17.38 -11.96 -5.41
N THR A 126 -16.68 -12.09 -4.29
CA THR A 126 -16.41 -13.40 -3.73
C THR A 126 -17.54 -13.65 -2.75
N ALA A 127 -18.16 -14.83 -2.90
CA ALA A 127 -19.24 -15.32 -2.05
C ALA A 127 -18.96 -15.08 -0.55
N PRO A 128 -19.99 -14.95 0.30
CA PRO A 128 -19.84 -14.53 1.69
C PRO A 128 -18.89 -15.48 2.43
N GLY A 129 -17.68 -15.02 2.75
CA GLY A 129 -16.69 -15.79 3.52
C GLY A 129 -15.21 -15.58 3.13
N ALA A 130 -14.89 -15.01 1.98
CA ALA A 130 -13.49 -14.80 1.58
C ALA A 130 -12.99 -13.38 1.92
N ARG A 131 -11.81 -13.29 2.54
CA ARG A 131 -11.13 -12.04 2.89
C ARG A 131 -10.59 -11.32 1.64
N PRO A 132 -10.54 -9.97 1.61
CA PRO A 132 -10.24 -9.21 0.39
C PRO A 132 -8.81 -9.44 -0.12
N HIS A 133 -8.66 -9.67 -1.44
CA HIS A 133 -7.39 -9.82 -2.16
C HIS A 133 -7.11 -8.64 -3.09
N LEU A 134 -6.11 -7.82 -2.79
CA LEU A 134 -5.75 -6.69 -3.65
C LEU A 134 -5.16 -7.18 -4.98
N SER A 135 -5.90 -6.99 -6.08
CA SER A 135 -5.38 -7.01 -7.45
C SER A 135 -5.40 -5.60 -8.03
N LEU A 136 -4.34 -5.21 -8.73
CA LEU A 136 -4.22 -3.92 -9.43
C LEU A 136 -4.23 -4.19 -10.94
N VAL A 137 -5.06 -3.46 -11.69
CA VAL A 137 -5.08 -3.54 -13.16
C VAL A 137 -4.31 -2.36 -13.73
N PRO A 138 -3.41 -2.56 -14.71
CA PRO A 138 -2.76 -1.46 -15.40
C PRO A 138 -3.74 -0.64 -16.27
N PRO A 139 -3.45 0.64 -16.55
CA PRO A 139 -4.27 1.45 -17.44
C PRO A 139 -4.14 0.93 -18.88
N GLY A 140 -5.27 0.59 -19.54
CA GLY A 140 -5.29 0.31 -20.98
C GLY A 140 -6.00 -0.97 -21.43
N SER A 141 -6.56 -1.80 -20.55
CA SER A 141 -7.30 -3.01 -20.94
C SER A 141 -8.75 -2.70 -21.39
N GLY A 142 -8.89 -1.83 -22.39
CA GLY A 142 -10.13 -1.66 -23.14
C GLY A 142 -10.32 -2.86 -24.06
N ALA A 143 -11.45 -3.55 -23.89
CA ALA A 143 -11.87 -4.68 -24.70
C ALA A 143 -11.78 -4.39 -26.21
N ARG A 144 -11.09 -5.26 -26.96
CA ARG A 144 -11.43 -5.53 -28.37
C ARG A 144 -12.23 -6.81 -28.41
N ALA A 145 -13.53 -6.65 -28.61
CA ALA A 145 -14.36 -7.68 -29.19
C ALA A 145 -14.04 -7.72 -30.68
N ASP A 146 -13.42 -8.81 -31.13
CA ASP A 146 -13.19 -9.22 -32.52
C ASP A 146 -12.97 -10.75 -32.40
N ALA A 147 -13.53 -11.68 -33.15
CA ALA A 147 -14.51 -11.67 -34.22
C ALA A 147 -15.01 -13.13 -34.37
N GLU A 148 -16.21 -13.26 -34.91
CA GLU A 148 -16.89 -14.47 -35.39
C GLU A 148 -15.96 -15.45 -36.14
N ALA A 149 -16.06 -16.76 -35.85
CA ALA A 149 -15.39 -17.82 -36.61
C ALA A 149 -16.36 -18.38 -37.67
N PRO A 150 -15.92 -18.61 -38.92
CA PRO A 150 -16.76 -19.22 -39.93
C PRO A 150 -16.83 -20.75 -39.75
N GLU A 151 -18.04 -21.29 -39.87
CA GLU A 151 -18.32 -22.72 -40.04
C GLU A 151 -17.67 -23.23 -41.34
N THR A 152 -16.99 -24.37 -41.25
CA THR A 152 -16.57 -25.16 -42.43
C THR A 152 -17.35 -26.47 -42.41
N ASP A 153 -18.00 -26.74 -43.55
CA ASP A 153 -18.62 -28.00 -43.98
C ASP A 153 -17.65 -29.20 -43.90
#